data_AF-A0A2N1CAZ2-F1
#
_entry.id   AF-A0A2N1CAZ2-F1
#
_cell.length_a   1.000
_cell.length_b   1.000
_cell.length_c   1.000
_cell.angle_alpha   90.00
_cell.angle_beta   90.00
_cell.angle_gamma   90.00
#
_symmetry.space_group_name_H-M   'P 1'
#
loop_
_entity.id
_entity.type
_entity.pdbx_description
1 polymer ?
#
loop_
_entity_poly.entity_id
_entity_poly.type
_entity_poly.pdbx_seq_one_letter_code
_entity_poly.pdbx_strand_id
1 'polypeptide(L)'
;MAHFHSSIKKIIADFKKNNIDTSKPGFYDEPRFLRVEQGNPEYLNNYARFVQERNYSDEYLDEARKVIPLIVEELHKELLRDGRQGACVDLSMVLSRILEKEGFWNYIVKGSLTVSFPKQSGIGDRFFWSMDQGDFSAGHAWVVAPPFGIIDLTIKQQERDSDESQYIPELIISEVLEADKAKVEDIISPEVRLYLQAQGLNSSNMISKVNPVLEKVLETFKTGNVKFNGTQFKYIPVAIGAPDCPLENMVGISVDGMSAIKMYTDIVKPKLELEKAEQAIKQDKNG
;
A
#
# COMPACT_ATOMS: atom_id res chain seq x y z
N MET A 1 -19.52 10.92 -14.63
CA MET A 1 -18.30 10.21 -14.26
C MET A 1 -18.50 9.70 -12.84
N ALA A 2 -18.16 8.45 -12.56
CA ALA A 2 -18.23 7.94 -11.19
C ALA A 2 -17.08 8.50 -10.34
N HIS A 3 -17.39 8.85 -9.09
CA HIS A 3 -16.40 9.19 -8.08
C HIS A 3 -16.14 7.99 -7.18
N PHE A 4 -14.96 7.92 -6.57
CA PHE A 4 -14.55 6.78 -5.75
C PHE A 4 -15.39 6.61 -4.49
N HIS A 5 -16.08 7.65 -4.01
CA HIS A 5 -17.06 7.57 -2.93
C HIS A 5 -18.48 7.18 -3.42
N SER A 6 -18.64 6.81 -4.69
CA SER A 6 -19.89 6.24 -5.23
C SER A 6 -20.02 4.77 -4.88
N SER A 7 -21.20 4.18 -5.11
CA SER A 7 -21.36 2.73 -4.99
C SER A 7 -20.53 1.99 -6.04
N ILE A 8 -20.04 0.79 -5.70
CA ILE A 8 -19.27 -0.04 -6.63
C ILE A 8 -20.01 -0.30 -7.96
N LYS A 9 -21.34 -0.45 -7.92
CA LYS A 9 -22.17 -0.60 -9.13
C LYS A 9 -22.04 0.59 -10.09
N LYS A 10 -21.94 1.82 -9.57
CA LYS A 10 -21.74 3.02 -10.39
C LYS A 10 -20.33 3.06 -10.98
N ILE A 11 -19.32 2.68 -10.20
CA ILE A 11 -17.92 2.60 -10.66
C ILE A 11 -17.79 1.59 -11.80
N ILE A 12 -18.33 0.38 -11.64
CA ILE A 12 -18.33 -0.65 -12.69
C ILE A 12 -19.07 -0.18 -13.94
N ALA A 13 -20.23 0.48 -13.79
CA ALA A 13 -20.97 1.03 -14.92
C ALA A 13 -20.20 2.13 -15.66
N ASP A 14 -19.41 2.94 -14.95
CA ASP A 14 -18.55 3.97 -15.53
C ASP A 14 -17.38 3.35 -16.31
N PHE A 15 -16.71 2.32 -15.78
CA PHE A 15 -15.69 1.58 -16.53
C PHE A 15 -16.26 0.98 -17.82
N LYS A 16 -17.43 0.33 -17.73
CA LYS A 16 -18.12 -0.22 -18.92
C LYS A 16 -18.47 0.87 -19.93
N LYS A 17 -18.98 2.02 -19.47
CA LYS A 17 -19.33 3.16 -20.33
C LYS A 17 -18.09 3.71 -21.07
N ASN A 18 -16.93 3.71 -20.43
CA ASN A 18 -15.68 4.15 -21.03
C ASN A 18 -14.94 3.05 -21.80
N ASN A 19 -15.54 1.85 -21.93
CA ASN A 19 -14.96 0.67 -22.57
C ASN A 19 -13.60 0.26 -21.96
N ILE A 20 -13.41 0.44 -20.66
CA ILE A 20 -12.20 0.00 -19.93
C ILE A 20 -12.33 -1.52 -19.69
N ASP A 21 -11.31 -2.29 -20.07
CA ASP A 21 -11.29 -3.72 -19.77
C ASP A 21 -10.87 -3.93 -18.32
N THR A 22 -11.67 -4.68 -17.56
CA THR A 22 -11.47 -4.93 -16.13
C THR A 22 -11.14 -6.40 -15.85
N SER A 23 -10.73 -7.12 -16.90
CA SER A 23 -10.43 -8.55 -16.85
C SER A 23 -9.11 -8.86 -16.15
N LYS A 24 -8.17 -7.91 -16.11
CA LYS A 24 -6.81 -8.10 -15.59
C LYS A 24 -6.39 -7.00 -14.61
N PRO A 25 -5.57 -7.33 -13.59
CA PRO A 25 -5.01 -6.33 -12.68
C PRO A 25 -4.14 -5.33 -13.46
N GLY A 26 -3.98 -4.13 -12.93
CA GLY A 26 -3.21 -3.08 -13.60
C GLY A 26 -3.92 -2.38 -14.76
N PHE A 27 -5.23 -2.56 -14.95
CA PHE A 27 -5.96 -1.93 -16.06
C PHE A 27 -5.98 -0.39 -16.02
N TYR A 28 -5.50 0.23 -14.94
CA TYR A 28 -5.29 1.67 -14.90
C TYR A 28 -4.26 2.15 -15.94
N ASP A 29 -3.40 1.28 -16.44
CA ASP A 29 -2.47 1.57 -17.54
C ASP A 29 -3.15 1.64 -18.92
N GLU A 30 -4.40 1.18 -19.04
CA GLU A 30 -5.05 1.15 -20.34
C GLU A 30 -5.23 2.57 -20.90
N PRO A 31 -4.98 2.79 -22.21
CA PRO A 31 -5.15 4.12 -22.81
C PRO A 31 -6.55 4.72 -22.61
N ARG A 32 -7.57 3.87 -22.44
CA ARG A 32 -8.93 4.29 -22.14
C ARG A 32 -9.10 4.76 -20.70
N PHE A 33 -8.44 4.11 -19.75
CA PHE A 33 -8.41 4.55 -18.36
C PHE A 33 -7.64 5.87 -18.23
N LEU A 34 -6.41 5.92 -18.77
CA LEU A 34 -5.56 7.11 -18.72
C LEU A 34 -6.22 8.35 -19.34
N ARG A 35 -6.97 8.19 -20.45
CA ARG A 35 -7.74 9.29 -21.05
C ARG A 35 -8.78 9.88 -20.09
N VAL A 36 -9.41 9.02 -19.29
CA VAL A 36 -10.45 9.41 -18.34
C VAL A 36 -9.80 10.05 -17.11
N GLU A 37 -8.69 9.50 -16.63
CA GLU A 37 -7.89 10.04 -15.53
C GLU A 37 -7.28 11.42 -15.83
N GLN A 38 -6.83 11.68 -17.06
CA GLN A 38 -6.35 13.01 -17.47
C GLN A 38 -7.38 14.12 -17.25
N GLY A 39 -8.68 13.79 -17.30
CA GLY A 39 -9.78 14.71 -17.01
C GLY A 39 -10.26 14.66 -15.55
N ASN A 40 -9.79 13.71 -14.75
CA ASN A 40 -10.14 13.53 -13.34
C ASN A 40 -8.97 12.89 -12.57
N PRO A 41 -8.13 13.69 -11.89
CA PRO A 41 -6.97 13.21 -11.15
C PRO A 41 -7.28 12.19 -10.04
N GLU A 42 -8.53 12.09 -9.60
CA GLU A 42 -8.97 11.13 -8.58
C GLU A 42 -9.44 9.79 -9.18
N TYR A 43 -9.40 9.64 -10.52
CA TYR A 43 -9.97 8.46 -11.18
C TYR A 43 -9.26 7.16 -10.78
N LEU A 44 -7.97 7.22 -10.43
CA LEU A 44 -7.24 6.09 -9.87
C LEU A 44 -7.89 5.51 -8.61
N ASN A 45 -8.53 6.34 -7.79
CA ASN A 45 -9.23 5.89 -6.58
C ASN A 45 -10.40 4.94 -6.93
N ASN A 46 -10.98 5.04 -8.14
CA ASN A 46 -12.00 4.11 -8.61
C ASN A 46 -11.42 2.70 -8.85
N TYR A 47 -10.16 2.60 -9.31
CA TYR A 47 -9.47 1.32 -9.46
C TYR A 47 -9.25 0.66 -8.09
N ALA A 48 -8.74 1.40 -7.10
CA ALA A 48 -8.58 0.88 -5.74
C ALA A 48 -9.92 0.41 -5.13
N ARG A 49 -11.01 1.16 -5.36
CA ARG A 49 -12.37 0.73 -4.95
C ARG A 49 -12.83 -0.55 -5.63
N PHE A 50 -12.52 -0.70 -6.92
CA PHE A 50 -12.81 -1.92 -7.64
C PHE A 50 -12.06 -3.12 -7.06
N VAL A 51 -10.77 -2.96 -6.74
CA VAL A 51 -9.99 -4.00 -6.08
C VAL A 51 -10.58 -4.35 -4.70
N GLN A 52 -10.96 -3.35 -3.90
CA GLN A 52 -11.47 -3.57 -2.54
C GLN A 52 -12.83 -4.30 -2.50
N GLU A 53 -13.72 -4.01 -3.44
CA GLU A 53 -15.11 -4.51 -3.41
C GLU A 53 -15.42 -5.61 -4.45
N ARG A 54 -14.44 -6.00 -5.25
CA ARG A 54 -14.60 -7.14 -6.15
C ARG A 54 -14.82 -8.42 -5.35
N ASN A 55 -15.69 -9.28 -5.87
CA ASN A 55 -15.80 -10.65 -5.41
C ASN A 55 -14.62 -11.47 -5.94
N TYR A 56 -13.83 -12.01 -5.02
CA TYR A 56 -12.77 -12.97 -5.31
C TYR A 56 -13.28 -14.38 -5.09
N SER A 57 -12.78 -15.34 -5.88
CA SER A 57 -13.07 -16.75 -5.63
C SER A 57 -12.20 -17.29 -4.50
N ASP A 58 -12.63 -18.36 -3.86
CA ASP A 58 -11.85 -18.97 -2.78
C ASP A 58 -10.50 -19.48 -3.30
N GLU A 59 -10.44 -19.99 -4.54
CA GLU A 59 -9.20 -20.41 -5.19
C GLU A 59 -8.20 -19.25 -5.33
N TYR A 60 -8.67 -18.07 -5.75
CA TYR A 60 -7.83 -16.88 -5.83
C TYR A 60 -7.29 -16.49 -4.45
N LEU A 61 -8.14 -16.49 -3.42
CA LEU A 61 -7.74 -16.07 -2.08
C LEU A 61 -6.75 -17.06 -1.46
N ASP A 62 -6.95 -18.36 -1.66
CA ASP A 62 -6.04 -19.40 -1.18
C ASP A 62 -4.71 -19.38 -1.92
N GLU A 63 -4.70 -19.09 -3.22
CA GLU A 63 -3.47 -18.88 -3.97
C GLU A 63 -2.75 -17.62 -3.49
N ALA A 64 -3.47 -16.50 -3.32
CA ALA A 64 -2.91 -15.24 -2.82
C ALA A 64 -2.27 -15.40 -1.44
N ARG A 65 -2.90 -16.13 -0.51
CA ARG A 65 -2.35 -16.42 0.82
C ARG A 65 -1.03 -17.18 0.79
N LYS A 66 -0.80 -17.99 -0.23
CA LYS A 66 0.43 -18.77 -0.39
C LYS A 66 1.50 -17.96 -1.11
N VAL A 67 1.12 -17.33 -2.23
CA VAL A 67 2.07 -16.75 -3.18
C VAL A 67 2.52 -15.35 -2.77
N ILE A 68 1.61 -14.49 -2.30
CA ILE A 68 1.95 -13.11 -1.97
C ILE A 68 3.02 -13.03 -0.86
N PRO A 69 2.93 -13.78 0.26
CA PRO A 69 3.99 -13.76 1.27
C PRO A 69 5.37 -14.16 0.72
N LEU A 70 5.45 -15.15 -0.16
CA LEU A 70 6.71 -15.56 -0.80
C LEU A 70 7.33 -14.41 -1.60
N ILE A 71 6.53 -13.71 -2.40
CA ILE A 71 6.99 -12.55 -3.17
C ILE A 71 7.51 -11.45 -2.23
N VAL A 72 6.74 -11.14 -1.18
CA VAL A 72 7.06 -10.08 -0.23
C VAL A 72 8.35 -10.40 0.54
N GLU A 73 8.52 -11.64 0.99
CA GLU A 73 9.71 -12.09 1.71
C GLU A 73 10.98 -12.01 0.84
N GLU A 74 10.91 -12.39 -0.43
CA GLU A 74 12.06 -12.30 -1.33
C GLU A 74 12.46 -10.85 -1.60
N LEU A 75 11.50 -9.95 -1.85
CA LEU A 75 11.80 -8.53 -2.01
C LEU A 75 12.36 -7.90 -0.71
N HIS A 76 11.84 -8.31 0.45
CA HIS A 76 12.33 -7.83 1.74
C HIS A 76 13.78 -8.25 2.02
N LYS A 77 14.17 -9.48 1.65
CA LYS A 77 15.56 -9.94 1.77
C LYS A 77 16.53 -9.07 0.97
N GLU A 78 16.11 -8.64 -0.23
CA GLU A 78 16.94 -7.75 -1.05
C GLU A 78 17.01 -6.34 -0.48
N LEU A 79 15.91 -5.81 0.05
CA LEU A 79 15.93 -4.53 0.79
C LEU A 79 16.93 -4.58 1.97
N LEU A 80 16.92 -5.68 2.73
CA LEU A 80 17.85 -5.87 3.84
C LEU A 80 19.32 -5.92 3.39
N ARG A 81 19.60 -6.49 2.21
CA ARG A 81 20.94 -6.55 1.62
C ARG A 81 21.43 -5.17 1.17
N ASP A 82 20.56 -4.41 0.52
CA ASP A 82 20.83 -3.04 0.10
C ASP A 82 21.04 -2.09 1.30
N GLY A 83 20.37 -2.36 2.42
CA GLY A 83 20.51 -1.58 3.66
C GLY A 83 19.91 -0.17 3.57
N ARG A 84 19.25 0.16 2.47
CA ARG A 84 18.64 1.47 2.23
C ARG A 84 17.44 1.69 3.13
N GLN A 85 17.35 2.90 3.67
CA GLN A 85 16.21 3.37 4.44
C GLN A 85 15.26 4.20 3.56
N GLY A 86 13.99 4.30 3.98
CA GLY A 86 13.01 5.16 3.30
C GLY A 86 12.58 4.68 1.90
N ALA A 87 12.76 3.41 1.58
CA ALA A 87 12.43 2.84 0.26
C ALA A 87 10.93 2.42 0.10
N CYS A 88 10.04 2.92 0.95
CA CYS A 88 8.64 2.45 1.04
C CYS A 88 7.87 2.67 -0.27
N VAL A 89 8.03 3.84 -0.91
CA VAL A 89 7.35 4.15 -2.18
C VAL A 89 7.91 3.29 -3.31
N ASP A 90 9.23 3.25 -3.47
CA ASP A 90 9.91 2.49 -4.52
C ASP A 90 9.53 1.00 -4.47
N LEU A 91 9.62 0.38 -3.29
CA LEU A 91 9.30 -1.05 -3.18
C LEU A 91 7.81 -1.36 -3.23
N SER A 92 6.95 -0.44 -2.80
CA SER A 92 5.51 -0.59 -3.05
C SER A 92 5.21 -0.61 -4.56
N MET A 93 5.91 0.20 -5.36
CA MET A 93 5.77 0.19 -6.82
C MET A 93 6.26 -1.12 -7.44
N VAL A 94 7.45 -1.60 -7.04
CA VAL A 94 8.00 -2.87 -7.52
C VAL A 94 7.09 -4.03 -7.16
N LEU A 95 6.68 -4.13 -5.90
CA LEU A 95 5.77 -5.17 -5.43
C LEU A 95 4.45 -5.14 -6.20
N SER A 96 3.85 -3.96 -6.37
CA SER A 96 2.59 -3.79 -7.10
C SER A 96 2.66 -4.36 -8.51
N ARG A 97 3.72 -4.05 -9.27
CA ARG A 97 3.92 -4.58 -10.63
C ARG A 97 4.18 -6.08 -10.67
N ILE A 98 4.93 -6.60 -9.71
CA ILE A 98 5.17 -8.06 -9.62
C ILE A 98 3.85 -8.78 -9.35
N LEU A 99 3.04 -8.27 -8.41
CA LEU A 99 1.72 -8.83 -8.12
C LEU A 99 0.80 -8.81 -9.34
N GLU A 100 0.76 -7.70 -10.09
CA GLU A 100 -0.03 -7.62 -11.33
C GLU A 100 0.42 -8.64 -12.38
N LYS A 101 1.73 -8.82 -12.52
CA LYS A 101 2.32 -9.76 -13.47
C LYS A 101 1.99 -11.21 -13.12
N GLU A 102 1.88 -11.53 -11.83
CA GLU A 102 1.44 -12.82 -11.31
C GLU A 102 -0.09 -12.94 -11.19
N GLY A 103 -0.87 -11.92 -11.61
CA GLY A 103 -2.32 -11.97 -11.68
C GLY A 103 -3.05 -11.55 -10.40
N PHE A 104 -2.34 -11.03 -9.39
CA PHE A 104 -2.93 -10.55 -8.15
C PHE A 104 -3.39 -9.09 -8.24
N TRP A 105 -4.66 -8.89 -7.91
CA TRP A 105 -5.26 -7.56 -7.79
C TRP A 105 -4.68 -6.84 -6.59
N ASN A 106 -4.19 -5.63 -6.81
CA ASN A 106 -3.61 -4.82 -5.76
C ASN A 106 -3.72 -3.33 -6.08
N TYR A 107 -3.46 -2.50 -5.08
CA TYR A 107 -3.24 -1.06 -5.25
C TYR A 107 -2.25 -0.56 -4.19
N ILE A 108 -1.61 0.58 -4.47
CA ILE A 108 -0.68 1.22 -3.54
C ILE A 108 -1.44 2.27 -2.75
N VAL A 109 -1.18 2.32 -1.45
CA VAL A 109 -1.66 3.39 -0.58
C VAL A 109 -0.47 4.22 -0.14
N LYS A 110 -0.63 5.54 -0.25
CA LYS A 110 0.24 6.55 0.31
C LYS A 110 -0.48 7.16 1.50
N GLY A 111 0.17 7.25 2.64
CA GLY A 111 -0.52 7.61 3.86
C GLY A 111 0.41 7.96 5.00
N SER A 112 -0.21 8.21 6.15
CA SER A 112 0.52 8.33 7.40
C SER A 112 0.59 7.00 8.12
N LEU A 113 1.60 6.87 8.99
CA LEU A 113 1.74 5.76 9.92
C LEU A 113 1.96 6.33 11.33
N THR A 114 1.27 5.76 12.31
CA THR A 114 1.56 6.02 13.73
C THR A 114 1.92 4.72 14.41
N VAL A 115 3.10 4.69 15.05
CA VAL A 115 3.60 3.55 15.81
C VAL A 115 3.53 3.89 17.30
N SER A 116 2.65 3.22 18.03
CA SER A 116 2.51 3.37 19.47
C SER A 116 3.11 2.16 20.18
N PHE A 117 4.19 2.39 20.92
CA PHE A 117 4.94 1.34 21.62
C PHE A 117 4.26 0.93 22.94
N PRO A 118 4.56 -0.27 23.47
CA PRO A 118 4.06 -0.66 24.78
C PRO A 118 4.49 0.34 25.86
N LYS A 119 3.58 0.77 26.73
CA LYS A 119 3.88 1.78 27.77
C LYS A 119 5.07 1.40 28.65
N GLN A 120 5.24 0.10 28.94
CA GLN A 120 6.36 -0.39 29.74
C GLN A 120 7.74 -0.25 29.06
N SER A 121 7.79 0.01 27.75
CA SER A 121 9.04 0.23 27.02
C SER A 121 9.66 1.60 27.33
N GLY A 122 8.86 2.59 27.76
CA GLY A 122 9.29 3.98 27.92
C GLY A 122 9.48 4.74 26.60
N ILE A 123 9.25 4.11 25.45
CA ILE A 123 9.40 4.70 24.12
C ILE A 123 8.12 5.48 23.78
N GLY A 124 8.28 6.72 23.31
CA GLY A 124 7.17 7.55 22.85
C GLY A 124 6.70 7.18 21.44
N ASP A 125 5.48 7.56 21.10
CA ASP A 125 4.91 7.30 19.77
C ASP A 125 5.78 7.90 18.64
N ARG A 126 5.83 7.20 17.51
CA ARG A 126 6.47 7.66 16.28
C ARG A 126 5.41 7.97 15.23
N PHE A 127 5.63 9.05 14.49
CA PHE A 127 4.70 9.55 13.50
C PHE A 127 5.42 9.73 12.16
N PHE A 128 4.80 9.20 11.13
CA PHE A 128 5.18 9.40 9.74
C PHE A 128 4.08 10.24 9.10
N TRP A 129 4.22 11.57 9.18
CA TRP A 129 3.18 12.50 8.75
C TRP A 129 3.16 12.68 7.24
N SER A 130 1.97 12.78 6.67
CA SER A 130 1.78 13.11 5.25
C SER A 130 1.76 14.61 4.98
N MET A 131 1.62 15.43 6.02
CA MET A 131 1.66 16.88 5.95
C MET A 131 2.65 17.40 6.99
N ASP A 132 3.87 17.72 6.55
CA ASP A 132 4.98 18.15 7.40
C ASP A 132 5.75 19.34 6.81
N GLN A 133 6.74 19.90 7.52
CA GLN A 133 7.60 20.96 6.98
C GLN A 133 8.60 20.41 5.96
N GLY A 134 8.65 21.01 4.76
CA GLY A 134 9.63 20.66 3.72
C GLY A 134 8.99 20.09 2.45
N ASP A 135 9.72 19.24 1.73
CA ASP A 135 9.21 18.55 0.54
C ASP A 135 8.21 17.45 0.94
N PHE A 136 6.96 17.65 0.56
CA PHE A 136 5.83 16.77 0.85
C PHE A 136 5.93 15.46 0.06
N SER A 137 6.72 14.52 0.57
CA SER A 137 6.61 13.10 0.20
C SER A 137 5.53 12.44 1.06
N ALA A 138 4.97 11.32 0.57
CA ALA A 138 4.03 10.54 1.38
C ALA A 138 4.75 10.08 2.66
N GLY A 139 4.13 10.27 3.84
CA GLY A 139 4.76 9.90 5.11
C GLY A 139 5.15 8.42 5.14
N HIS A 140 4.32 7.57 4.53
CA HIS A 140 4.59 6.15 4.32
C HIS A 140 3.84 5.61 3.09
N ALA A 141 4.26 4.45 2.60
CA ALA A 141 3.57 3.73 1.53
C ALA A 141 3.53 2.23 1.80
N TRP A 142 2.40 1.61 1.43
CA TRP A 142 2.17 0.18 1.54
C TRP A 142 1.28 -0.32 0.40
N VAL A 143 1.21 -1.64 0.22
CA VAL A 143 0.37 -2.28 -0.78
C VAL A 143 -0.84 -2.92 -0.11
N VAL A 144 -1.98 -2.88 -0.78
CA VAL A 144 -3.16 -3.68 -0.44
C VAL A 144 -3.38 -4.68 -1.56
N ALA A 145 -3.43 -5.97 -1.24
CA ALA A 145 -3.67 -7.04 -2.21
C ALA A 145 -4.54 -8.12 -1.55
N PRO A 146 -5.84 -8.25 -1.90
CA PRO A 146 -6.74 -9.18 -1.25
C PRO A 146 -6.19 -10.62 -1.22
N PRO A 147 -6.27 -11.31 -0.07
CA PRO A 147 -7.03 -10.92 1.14
C PRO A 147 -6.31 -9.95 2.10
N PHE A 148 -5.05 -9.58 1.83
CA PHE A 148 -4.27 -8.75 2.73
C PHE A 148 -4.68 -7.27 2.64
N GLY A 149 -5.09 -6.72 3.77
CA GLY A 149 -5.44 -5.31 3.92
C GLY A 149 -4.22 -4.40 4.10
N ILE A 150 -3.08 -4.93 4.54
CA ILE A 150 -1.79 -4.24 4.64
C ILE A 150 -0.67 -5.20 4.24
N ILE A 151 0.16 -4.77 3.31
CA ILE A 151 1.47 -5.37 2.97
C ILE A 151 2.50 -4.26 3.03
N ASP A 152 3.34 -4.30 4.05
CA ASP A 152 4.38 -3.33 4.32
C ASP A 152 5.70 -4.05 4.61
N LEU A 153 6.56 -4.05 3.61
CA LEU A 153 7.85 -4.74 3.64
C LEU A 153 9.00 -3.81 4.05
N THR A 154 8.71 -2.56 4.41
CA THR A 154 9.73 -1.53 4.69
C THR A 154 9.65 -0.96 6.10
N ILE A 155 8.67 -1.42 6.90
CA ILE A 155 8.42 -0.92 8.25
C ILE A 155 9.67 -0.94 9.13
N LYS A 156 10.48 -1.99 9.03
CA LYS A 156 11.69 -2.13 9.84
C LYS A 156 12.86 -1.28 9.32
N GLN A 157 12.81 -0.84 8.07
CA GLN A 157 13.85 -0.07 7.38
C GLN A 157 13.54 1.44 7.36
N GLN A 158 12.59 1.89 8.18
CA GLN A 158 12.44 3.32 8.45
C GLN A 158 13.53 3.81 9.42
N GLU A 159 13.84 5.11 9.38
CA GLU A 159 14.74 5.75 10.35
C GLU A 159 14.19 5.56 11.78
N ARG A 160 15.07 5.20 12.71
CA ARG A 160 14.68 4.87 14.09
C ARG A 160 15.87 4.88 15.05
N ASP A 161 15.54 4.99 16.33
CA ASP A 161 16.49 4.82 17.42
C ASP A 161 16.79 3.32 17.69
N SER A 162 17.96 3.04 18.26
CA SER A 162 18.48 1.67 18.42
C SER A 162 17.65 0.75 19.32
N ASP A 163 16.86 1.32 20.23
CA ASP A 163 16.05 0.61 21.24
C ASP A 163 14.66 0.17 20.74
N GLU A 164 14.22 0.71 19.60
CA GLU A 164 12.91 0.41 19.00
C GLU A 164 12.85 -0.94 18.28
N SER A 165 13.99 -1.48 17.84
CA SER A 165 14.05 -2.59 16.87
C SER A 165 13.34 -3.88 17.30
N GLN A 166 13.30 -4.17 18.61
CA GLN A 166 12.61 -5.34 19.16
C GLN A 166 11.08 -5.27 19.08
N TYR A 167 10.54 -4.06 18.94
CA TYR A 167 9.11 -3.77 18.93
C TYR A 167 8.53 -3.62 17.53
N ILE A 168 9.39 -3.66 16.50
CA ILE A 168 9.02 -3.48 15.10
C ILE A 168 9.27 -4.81 14.36
N PRO A 169 8.25 -5.38 13.71
CA PRO A 169 8.41 -6.60 12.94
C PRO A 169 9.28 -6.35 11.70
N GLU A 170 9.86 -7.40 11.11
CA GLU A 170 10.60 -7.30 9.83
C GLU A 170 9.72 -6.75 8.71
N LEU A 171 8.51 -7.30 8.60
CA LEU A 171 7.49 -6.95 7.64
C LEU A 171 6.10 -7.09 8.27
N ILE A 172 5.10 -6.44 7.68
CA ILE A 172 3.69 -6.58 8.05
C ILE A 172 2.92 -7.08 6.84
N ILE A 173 2.34 -8.27 6.96
CA ILE A 173 1.39 -8.83 6.00
C ILE A 173 0.16 -9.22 6.82
N SER A 174 -0.94 -8.45 6.71
CA SER A 174 -2.12 -8.65 7.55
C SER A 174 -3.42 -8.68 6.75
N GLU A 175 -4.21 -9.74 6.93
CA GLU A 175 -5.62 -9.80 6.51
C GLU A 175 -6.54 -9.10 7.51
N VAL A 176 -6.20 -9.16 8.81
CA VAL A 176 -7.05 -8.65 9.89
C VAL A 176 -6.58 -7.26 10.29
N LEU A 177 -7.50 -6.29 10.17
CA LEU A 177 -7.28 -4.91 10.60
C LEU A 177 -8.32 -4.53 11.64
N GLU A 178 -7.85 -4.04 12.79
CA GLU A 178 -8.75 -3.40 13.74
C GLU A 178 -9.11 -2.01 13.22
N ALA A 179 -10.39 -1.77 12.98
CA ALA A 179 -10.87 -0.48 12.48
C ALA A 179 -10.58 0.64 13.48
N ASP A 180 -10.11 1.78 12.98
CA ASP A 180 -9.84 2.97 13.77
C ASP A 180 -10.23 4.23 13.00
N LYS A 181 -10.07 5.39 13.63
CA LYS A 181 -10.26 6.69 13.01
C LYS A 181 -8.94 7.44 12.99
N ALA A 182 -8.63 8.00 11.83
CA ALA A 182 -7.57 8.98 11.71
C ALA A 182 -7.87 10.19 12.60
N LYS A 183 -6.84 10.65 13.30
CA LYS A 183 -6.83 11.95 13.97
C LYS A 183 -6.02 12.93 13.16
N VAL A 184 -6.25 14.22 13.37
CA VAL A 184 -5.40 15.27 12.77
C VAL A 184 -3.96 15.07 13.15
N GLU A 185 -3.71 14.60 14.38
CA GLU A 185 -2.35 14.40 14.86
C GLU A 185 -1.60 13.24 14.19
N ASP A 186 -2.33 12.28 13.62
CA ASP A 186 -1.76 11.17 12.88
C ASP A 186 -1.33 11.63 11.46
N ILE A 187 -1.91 12.71 10.93
CA ILE A 187 -1.74 13.15 9.53
C ILE A 187 -0.83 14.37 9.41
N ILE A 188 -0.99 15.33 10.31
CA ILE A 188 -0.40 16.67 10.22
C ILE A 188 0.59 16.88 11.37
N SER A 189 1.82 17.25 11.04
CA SER A 189 2.88 17.47 12.02
C SER A 189 2.58 18.63 12.98
N PRO A 190 3.12 18.60 14.22
CA PRO A 190 2.85 19.62 15.23
C PRO A 190 3.07 21.05 14.75
N GLU A 191 4.14 21.29 14.00
CA GLU A 191 4.54 22.59 13.49
C GLU A 191 3.53 23.12 12.47
N VAL A 192 3.09 22.25 11.55
CA VAL A 192 2.06 22.60 10.57
C VAL A 192 0.71 22.83 11.26
N ARG A 193 0.35 22.02 12.27
CA ARG A 193 -0.86 22.24 13.06
C ARG A 193 -0.84 23.59 13.78
N LEU A 194 0.28 23.96 14.40
CA LEU A 194 0.44 25.26 15.07
C LEU A 194 0.28 26.42 14.09
N TYR A 195 0.87 26.31 12.90
CA TYR A 195 0.71 27.30 11.83
C TYR A 195 -0.77 27.44 11.40
N LEU A 196 -1.46 26.33 11.14
CA LEU A 196 -2.86 26.33 10.75
C LEU A 196 -3.78 26.84 11.88
N GLN A 197 -3.45 26.55 13.14
CA GLN A 197 -4.15 27.09 14.30
C GLN A 197 -4.01 28.61 14.40
N ALA A 198 -2.82 29.16 14.12
CA ALA A 198 -2.61 30.60 14.05
C ALA A 198 -3.44 31.28 12.93
N GLN A 199 -3.86 30.52 11.91
CA GLN A 199 -4.80 30.98 10.87
C GLN A 199 -6.28 30.81 11.25
N GLY A 200 -6.58 30.39 12.48
CA GLY A 200 -7.95 30.21 12.98
C GLY A 200 -8.58 28.85 12.65
N LEU A 201 -7.80 27.89 12.14
CA LEU A 201 -8.27 26.51 11.98
C LEU A 201 -8.19 25.77 13.31
N ASN A 202 -9.08 24.80 13.50
CA ASN A 202 -9.07 23.93 14.67
C ASN A 202 -9.03 22.46 14.21
N SER A 203 -8.77 21.54 15.13
CA SER A 203 -8.61 20.12 14.77
C SER A 203 -9.86 19.51 14.11
N SER A 204 -11.07 20.05 14.30
CA SER A 204 -12.26 19.47 13.67
C SER A 204 -12.46 19.88 12.21
N ASN A 205 -11.81 20.94 11.75
CA ASN A 205 -11.93 21.43 10.37
C ASN A 205 -10.61 21.49 9.59
N MET A 206 -9.48 21.17 10.24
CA MET A 206 -8.15 21.31 9.65
C MET A 206 -8.01 20.44 8.39
N ILE A 207 -8.41 19.17 8.44
CA ILE A 207 -8.32 18.25 7.29
C ILE A 207 -9.19 18.73 6.13
N SER A 208 -10.48 19.03 6.35
CA SER A 208 -11.39 19.51 5.29
C SER A 208 -10.90 20.79 4.63
N LYS A 209 -10.26 21.68 5.39
CA LYS A 209 -9.82 22.98 4.88
C LYS A 209 -8.49 22.90 4.14
N VAL A 210 -7.58 22.02 4.55
CA VAL A 210 -6.30 21.80 3.87
C VAL A 210 -6.49 20.94 2.63
N ASN A 211 -7.25 19.84 2.75
CA ASN A 211 -7.51 18.93 1.64
C ASN A 211 -8.94 18.37 1.75
N PRO A 212 -9.93 19.00 1.06
CA PRO A 212 -11.32 18.53 1.08
C PRO A 212 -11.50 17.09 0.57
N VAL A 213 -10.62 16.63 -0.33
CA VAL A 213 -10.67 15.28 -0.91
C VAL A 213 -10.25 14.24 0.12
N LEU A 214 -9.35 14.60 1.04
CA LEU A 214 -8.85 13.70 2.08
C LEU A 214 -9.95 13.19 3.00
N GLU A 215 -10.97 14.01 3.32
CA GLU A 215 -12.12 13.51 4.10
C GLU A 215 -12.83 12.37 3.36
N LYS A 216 -13.00 12.49 2.04
CA LYS A 216 -13.61 11.44 1.23
C LYS A 216 -12.71 10.21 1.10
N VAL A 217 -11.40 10.40 1.04
CA VAL A 217 -10.42 9.30 1.09
C VAL A 217 -10.55 8.54 2.42
N LEU A 218 -10.56 9.23 3.56
CA LEU A 218 -10.65 8.60 4.89
C LEU A 218 -12.02 7.94 5.16
N GLU A 219 -13.10 8.49 4.62
CA GLU A 219 -14.43 7.85 4.65
C GLU A 219 -14.46 6.55 3.82
N THR A 220 -13.69 6.52 2.73
CA THR A 220 -13.74 5.45 1.73
C THR A 220 -12.74 4.33 2.02
N PHE A 221 -11.46 4.69 2.14
CA PHE A 221 -10.36 3.82 2.49
C PHE A 221 -10.15 3.96 4.00
N LYS A 222 -10.53 2.93 4.75
CA LYS A 222 -10.59 3.01 6.21
C LYS A 222 -9.19 2.91 6.82
N THR A 223 -8.97 3.70 7.86
CA THR A 223 -7.83 3.52 8.77
C THR A 223 -7.91 2.14 9.44
N GLY A 224 -6.77 1.45 9.49
CA GLY A 224 -6.65 0.14 10.11
C GLY A 224 -5.45 0.07 11.05
N ASN A 225 -5.59 -0.72 12.11
CA ASN A 225 -4.50 -1.05 13.02
C ASN A 225 -4.05 -2.50 12.86
N VAL A 226 -2.74 -2.68 12.94
CA VAL A 226 -2.08 -3.97 13.14
C VAL A 226 -1.37 -3.94 14.48
N LYS A 227 -1.38 -5.06 15.22
CA LYS A 227 -0.67 -5.21 16.49
C LYS A 227 0.43 -6.25 16.36
N PHE A 228 1.60 -5.94 16.89
CA PHE A 228 2.73 -6.86 16.97
C PHE A 228 3.46 -6.64 18.29
N ASN A 229 3.60 -7.69 19.11
CA ASN A 229 4.30 -7.65 20.41
C ASN A 229 3.88 -6.48 21.34
N GLY A 230 2.60 -6.11 21.30
CA GLY A 230 2.04 -4.99 22.08
C GLY A 230 2.26 -3.60 21.46
N THR A 231 3.03 -3.50 20.37
CA THR A 231 3.13 -2.30 19.54
C THR A 231 1.95 -2.23 18.60
N GLN A 232 1.38 -1.03 18.45
CA GLN A 232 0.27 -0.75 17.55
C GLN A 232 0.77 0.06 16.34
N PHE A 233 0.41 -0.39 15.15
CA PHE A 233 0.72 0.24 13.87
C PHE A 233 -0.58 0.71 13.24
N LYS A 234 -0.85 2.02 13.31
CA LYS A 234 -2.03 2.65 12.72
C LYS A 234 -1.68 3.13 11.31
N TYR A 235 -2.30 2.53 10.30
CA TYR A 235 -2.15 2.89 8.89
C TYR A 235 -3.29 3.81 8.45
N ILE A 236 -2.95 5.04 8.05
CA ILE A 236 -3.91 6.09 7.71
C ILE A 236 -3.80 6.43 6.22
N PRO A 237 -4.74 5.99 5.37
CA PRO A 237 -4.69 6.28 3.93
C PRO A 237 -4.91 7.77 3.65
N VAL A 238 -4.05 8.37 2.82
CA VAL A 238 -4.14 9.79 2.41
C VAL A 238 -4.30 9.93 0.90
N ALA A 239 -3.71 9.03 0.12
CA ALA A 239 -3.85 8.97 -1.32
C ALA A 239 -3.67 7.53 -1.83
N ILE A 240 -4.15 7.27 -3.05
CA ILE A 240 -3.86 6.04 -3.79
C ILE A 240 -2.76 6.33 -4.79
N GLY A 241 -1.81 5.40 -4.90
CA GLY A 241 -0.74 5.44 -5.89
C GLY A 241 -0.87 4.32 -6.90
N ALA A 242 -0.19 4.50 -8.02
CA ALA A 242 0.10 3.47 -8.99
C ALA A 242 1.51 3.72 -9.54
N PRO A 243 2.23 2.67 -9.98
CA PRO A 243 3.47 2.84 -10.71
C PRO A 243 3.20 3.45 -12.09
N ASP A 244 4.06 4.38 -12.50
CA ASP A 244 3.94 5.16 -13.74
C ASP A 244 4.36 4.41 -15.01
N CYS A 245 5.01 3.25 -14.85
CA CYS A 245 5.48 2.43 -15.95
C CYS A 245 5.43 0.91 -15.62
N PRO A 246 5.43 0.05 -16.65
CA PRO A 246 5.60 -1.38 -16.48
C PRO A 246 6.92 -1.74 -15.78
N LEU A 247 6.97 -2.93 -15.16
CA LEU A 247 8.13 -3.41 -14.41
C LEU A 247 9.44 -3.36 -15.19
N GLU A 248 9.39 -3.68 -16.49
CA GLU A 248 10.52 -3.70 -17.42
C GLU A 248 11.14 -2.30 -17.61
N ASN A 249 10.35 -1.25 -17.39
CA ASN A 249 10.73 0.14 -17.64
C ASN A 249 11.05 0.93 -16.36
N MET A 250 11.00 0.30 -15.19
CA MET A 250 11.34 0.91 -13.90
C MET A 250 12.86 1.12 -13.75
N VAL A 251 13.41 2.09 -14.47
CA VAL A 251 14.85 2.36 -14.55
C VAL A 251 15.40 3.14 -13.35
N GLY A 252 14.56 3.86 -12.62
CA GLY A 252 14.96 4.65 -11.45
C GLY A 252 15.00 3.87 -10.13
N ILE A 253 14.42 2.66 -10.10
CA ILE A 253 14.33 1.84 -8.90
C ILE A 253 15.37 0.73 -9.00
N SER A 254 16.36 0.79 -8.12
CA SER A 254 17.35 -0.28 -7.94
C SER A 254 17.58 -0.55 -6.46
N VAL A 255 17.78 -1.83 -6.16
CA VAL A 255 18.08 -2.37 -4.82
C VAL A 255 19.35 -3.19 -4.96
N ASP A 256 20.42 -2.80 -4.28
CA ASP A 256 21.77 -3.39 -4.42
C ASP A 256 22.24 -3.44 -5.90
N GLY A 257 21.91 -2.38 -6.66
CA GLY A 257 22.20 -2.29 -8.10
C GLY A 257 21.35 -3.21 -9.00
N MET A 258 20.41 -3.97 -8.43
CA MET A 258 19.46 -4.81 -9.15
C MET A 258 18.23 -4.00 -9.57
N SER A 259 17.90 -4.00 -10.86
CA SER A 259 16.68 -3.37 -11.37
C SER A 259 15.42 -4.14 -10.96
N ALA A 260 14.27 -3.46 -10.96
CA ALA A 260 12.99 -4.07 -10.62
C ALA A 260 12.65 -5.33 -11.41
N ILE A 261 12.92 -5.32 -12.72
CA ILE A 261 12.70 -6.51 -13.57
C ILE A 261 13.63 -7.67 -13.20
N LYS A 262 14.88 -7.39 -12.80
CA LYS A 262 15.81 -8.43 -12.35
C LYS A 262 15.40 -9.02 -10.99
N MET A 263 14.93 -8.19 -10.06
CA MET A 263 14.36 -8.67 -8.80
C MET A 263 13.24 -9.69 -9.08
N TYR A 264 12.40 -9.41 -10.08
CA TYR A 264 11.40 -10.37 -10.51
C TYR A 264 11.97 -11.62 -11.18
N THR A 265 12.78 -11.47 -12.24
CA THR A 265 13.21 -12.62 -13.05
C THR A 265 14.18 -13.55 -12.34
N ASP A 266 15.04 -13.00 -11.49
CA ASP A 266 16.20 -13.71 -10.94
C ASP A 266 15.94 -14.20 -9.51
N ILE A 267 14.98 -13.58 -8.80
CA ILE A 267 14.72 -13.88 -7.38
C ILE A 267 13.29 -14.39 -7.19
N VAL A 268 12.29 -13.58 -7.53
CA VAL A 268 10.89 -13.93 -7.26
C VAL A 268 10.42 -15.09 -8.14
N LYS A 269 10.55 -14.97 -9.46
CA LYS A 269 10.01 -15.93 -10.42
C LYS A 269 10.56 -17.35 -10.21
N PRO A 270 11.87 -17.58 -9.99
CA PRO A 270 12.39 -18.91 -9.71
C PRO A 270 11.76 -19.56 -8.47
N LYS A 271 11.49 -18.78 -7.41
CA LYS A 271 10.83 -19.28 -6.19
C LYS A 271 9.38 -19.69 -6.45
N LEU A 272 8.66 -18.90 -7.23
CA LEU A 272 7.28 -19.22 -7.59
C LEU A 272 7.18 -20.48 -8.45
N GLU A 273 8.09 -20.66 -9.41
CA GLU A 273 8.11 -21.88 -10.24
C GLU A 273 8.47 -23.13 -9.44
N LEU A 274 9.36 -23.01 -8.45
CA LEU A 274 9.65 -24.10 -7.51
C LEU A 274 8.41 -24.45 -6.67
N GLU A 275 7.73 -23.47 -6.10
CA GLU A 275 6.49 -23.70 -5.32
C GLU A 275 5.41 -24.39 -6.17
N LYS A 276 5.20 -23.93 -7.42
CA LYS A 276 4.27 -24.56 -8.36
C LYS A 276 4.65 -26.02 -8.65
N ALA A 277 5.94 -26.30 -8.87
CA ALA A 277 6.43 -27.65 -9.12
C ALA A 277 6.22 -28.56 -7.90
N GLU A 278 6.49 -28.07 -6.68
CA GLU A 278 6.26 -28.83 -5.45
C GLU A 278 4.77 -29.13 -5.22
N GLN A 279 3.89 -28.19 -5.54
CA GLN A 279 2.44 -28.39 -5.44
C GLN A 279 1.94 -29.44 -6.42
N ALA A 280 2.42 -29.42 -7.68
CA ALA A 280 2.06 -30.42 -8.68
C ALA A 280 2.45 -31.84 -8.22
N ILE A 281 3.66 -32.01 -7.66
CA ILE A 281 4.13 -33.30 -7.12
C ILE A 281 3.27 -33.77 -5.94
N LYS A 282 2.80 -32.87 -5.08
CA LYS A 282 1.92 -33.21 -3.94
C LYS A 282 0.52 -33.60 -4.39
N GLN A 283 0.00 -33.03 -5.47
CA GLN A 283 -1.30 -33.39 -6.04
C GLN A 283 -1.25 -34.79 -6.69
N ASP A 284 -0.20 -35.09 -7.45
CA ASP A 284 -0.02 -36.41 -8.10
C ASP A 284 0.18 -37.57 -7.11
N LYS A 285 0.66 -37.29 -5.89
CA LYS A 285 0.86 -38.32 -4.85
C LYS A 285 -0.38 -38.60 -3.98
N ASN A 286 -1.38 -37.71 -4.04
CA ASN A 286 -2.58 -37.78 -3.21
C ASN A 286 -3.87 -38.00 -4.03
N GLY A 287 -3.78 -38.09 -5.36
CA GLY A 287 -4.85 -38.50 -6.27
C GLY A 287 -4.71 -39.97 -6.68
#